data_AF-A0A7C5C7T2-F1
#
_entry.id   AF-A0A7C5C7T2-F1
#
_cell.length_a   1.000
_cell.length_b   1.000
_cell.length_c   1.000
_cell.angle_alpha   90.00
_cell.angle_beta   90.00
_cell.angle_gamma   90.00
#
_symmetry.space_group_name_H-M   'P 1'
#
loop_
_entity.id
_entity.type
_entity.pdbx_description
1 polymer ?
#
loop_
_entity_poly.entity_id
_entity_poly.type
_entity_poly.pdbx_seq_one_letter_code
_entity_poly.pdbx_strand_id
1 'polypeptide(L)'
;ARLAAIYARGGAPARLRAQKRAVLEDLRERYRSLAGNWADHAGYDRWFQGPLNNARFVPVALYGDLVEDFLGLLERCGGDFRRFYAEVARIGRLPRAERPTALRRSACTAPTP
;
A
#
# COMPACT_ATOMS: atom_id res chain seq x y z
N ALA A 1 0.95 -13.61 1.92
CA ALA A 1 0.73 -15.01 2.40
C ALA A 1 2.00 -15.91 2.45
N ARG A 2 2.98 -15.80 1.52
CA ARG A 2 4.12 -16.76 1.40
C ARG A 2 4.99 -16.92 2.66
N LEU A 3 5.38 -15.84 3.32
CA LEU A 3 6.17 -15.92 4.57
C LEU A 3 5.38 -16.52 5.73
N ALA A 4 4.09 -16.18 5.87
CA ALA A 4 3.22 -16.76 6.90
C ALA A 4 3.16 -18.30 6.76
N ALA A 5 3.02 -18.80 5.52
CA ALA A 5 3.03 -20.24 5.25
C ALA A 5 4.38 -20.94 5.50
N ILE A 6 5.50 -20.21 5.42
CA ILE A 6 6.84 -20.72 5.80
C ILE A 6 6.93 -20.85 7.32
N TYR A 7 6.53 -19.81 8.05
CA TYR A 7 6.58 -19.83 9.52
C TYR A 7 5.60 -20.83 10.13
N ALA A 8 4.39 -20.96 9.56
CA ALA A 8 3.39 -21.93 10.01
C ALA A 8 3.88 -23.39 9.88
N ARG A 9 4.71 -23.69 8.87
CA ARG A 9 5.32 -25.03 8.70
C ARG A 9 6.45 -25.31 9.68
N GLY A 10 7.02 -24.30 10.32
CA GLY A 10 8.11 -24.44 11.28
C GLY A 10 9.40 -25.03 10.69
N GLY A 11 10.33 -25.40 11.57
CA GLY A 11 11.62 -26.01 11.22
C GLY A 11 12.81 -25.30 11.83
N ALA A 12 14.02 -25.80 11.52
CA ALA A 12 15.25 -25.27 12.09
C ALA A 12 15.42 -23.76 11.76
N PRO A 13 15.85 -22.92 12.73
CA PRO A 13 15.99 -21.49 12.51
C PRO A 13 16.84 -21.09 11.30
N ALA A 14 17.91 -21.84 11.01
CA ALA A 14 18.76 -21.61 9.85
C ALA A 14 18.00 -21.80 8.52
N ARG A 15 17.15 -22.84 8.43
CA ARG A 15 16.31 -23.12 7.26
C ARG A 15 15.25 -22.04 7.06
N LEU A 16 14.59 -21.62 8.14
CA LEU A 16 13.60 -20.53 8.10
C LEU A 16 14.23 -19.20 7.65
N ARG A 17 15.45 -18.88 8.12
CA ARG A 17 16.20 -17.70 7.65
C ARG A 17 16.55 -17.78 6.16
N ALA A 18 16.99 -18.93 5.68
CA ALA A 18 17.29 -19.13 4.26
C ALA A 18 16.03 -18.98 3.38
N GLN A 19 14.92 -19.59 3.79
CA GLN A 19 13.65 -19.48 3.08
C GLN A 19 13.09 -18.06 3.10
N LYS A 20 13.17 -17.34 4.23
CA LYS A 20 12.81 -15.92 4.30
C LYS A 20 13.62 -15.09 3.30
N ARG A 21 14.94 -15.29 3.26
CA ARG A 21 15.83 -14.56 2.34
C ARG A 21 15.43 -14.81 0.89
N ALA A 22 15.17 -16.06 0.49
CA ALA A 22 14.72 -16.38 -0.86
C ALA A 22 13.42 -15.65 -1.25
N VAL A 23 12.45 -15.55 -0.32
CA VAL A 23 11.21 -14.81 -0.57
C VAL A 23 11.44 -13.30 -0.74
N LEU A 24 12.41 -12.73 0.00
CA LEU A 24 12.73 -11.30 -0.11
C LEU A 24 13.51 -10.97 -1.39
N GLU A 25 14.38 -11.85 -1.87
CA GLU A 25 15.03 -11.69 -3.18
C GLU A 25 14.04 -11.78 -4.34
N ASP A 26 13.13 -12.76 -4.29
CA ASP A 26 12.01 -12.89 -5.24
C ASP A 26 11.12 -11.64 -5.26
N LEU A 27 10.94 -10.96 -4.12
CA LEU A 27 10.24 -9.68 -4.05
C LEU A 27 11.02 -8.56 -4.75
N ARG A 28 12.36 -8.51 -4.61
CA ARG A 28 13.23 -7.54 -5.31
C ARG A 28 13.17 -7.72 -6.82
N GLU A 29 13.17 -8.97 -7.30
CA GLU A 29 13.05 -9.28 -8.72
C GLU A 29 11.72 -8.79 -9.30
N ARG A 30 10.61 -9.08 -8.62
CA ARG A 30 9.29 -8.60 -9.02
C ARG A 30 9.22 -7.07 -9.04
N TYR A 31 9.82 -6.41 -8.06
CA TYR A 31 9.91 -4.95 -8.07
C TYR A 31 10.68 -4.43 -9.28
N ARG A 32 11.86 -4.98 -9.60
CA ARG A 32 12.63 -4.56 -10.78
C ARG A 32 11.84 -4.70 -12.08
N SER A 33 11.11 -5.80 -12.22
CA SER A 33 10.23 -6.01 -13.38
C SER A 33 9.09 -5.00 -13.45
N LEU A 34 8.55 -4.58 -12.30
CA LEU A 34 7.48 -3.59 -12.22
C LEU A 34 8.00 -2.16 -12.51
N ALA A 35 9.12 -1.80 -11.89
CA ALA A 35 9.75 -0.48 -12.02
C ALA A 35 10.19 -0.19 -13.45
N GLY A 36 10.57 -1.21 -14.22
CA GLY A 36 10.89 -1.05 -15.65
C GLY A 36 9.71 -0.57 -16.51
N ASN A 37 8.47 -0.67 -16.02
CA ASN A 37 7.28 -0.16 -16.71
C ASN A 37 6.83 1.22 -16.19
N TRP A 38 7.49 1.75 -15.17
CA TRP A 38 7.22 3.10 -14.67
C TRP A 38 8.10 4.08 -15.44
N ALA A 39 7.66 5.33 -15.63
CA ALA A 39 8.47 6.41 -16.20
C ALA A 39 9.67 6.75 -15.27
N ASP A 40 10.17 7.99 -15.24
CA ASP A 40 11.25 8.45 -14.33
C ASP A 40 10.92 8.37 -12.80
N HIS A 41 9.97 7.54 -12.41
CA HIS A 41 9.47 7.37 -11.06
C HIS A 41 10.29 6.32 -10.29
N ALA A 42 11.45 6.75 -9.76
CA ALA A 42 12.33 5.97 -8.90
C ALA A 42 11.87 5.86 -7.43
N GLY A 43 10.56 6.04 -7.15
CA GLY A 43 10.03 6.32 -5.82
C GLY A 43 10.34 5.26 -4.75
N TYR A 44 10.51 3.99 -5.15
CA TYR A 44 10.79 2.88 -4.25
C TYR A 44 12.20 2.30 -4.42
N ASP A 45 13.04 2.81 -5.33
CA ASP A 45 14.35 2.22 -5.62
C ASP A 45 15.24 2.19 -4.39
N ARG A 46 15.36 3.33 -3.71
CA ARG A 46 16.10 3.45 -2.45
C ARG A 46 15.53 2.54 -1.35
N TRP A 47 14.22 2.29 -1.38
CA TRP A 47 13.56 1.39 -0.44
C TRP A 47 13.92 -0.08 -0.71
N PHE A 48 14.02 -0.49 -1.98
CA PHE A 48 14.41 -1.84 -2.38
C PHE A 48 15.93 -2.09 -2.35
N GLN A 49 16.77 -1.06 -2.45
CA GLN A 49 18.23 -1.18 -2.33
C GLN A 49 18.66 -1.61 -0.91
N GLY A 50 17.97 -1.13 0.13
CA GLY A 50 18.30 -1.44 1.52
C GLY A 50 17.74 -2.76 2.07
N PRO A 51 18.09 -3.14 3.32
CA PRO A 51 17.64 -4.39 3.92
C PRO A 51 16.12 -4.46 4.06
N LEU A 52 15.48 -5.45 3.43
CA LEU A 52 14.05 -5.69 3.56
C LEU A 52 13.78 -6.47 4.85
N ASN A 53 13.12 -5.82 5.81
CA ASN A 53 12.79 -6.40 7.10
C ASN A 53 11.46 -5.85 7.62
N ASN A 54 11.02 -6.35 8.77
CA ASN A 54 9.72 -5.99 9.34
C ASN A 54 9.57 -4.46 9.54
N ALA A 55 10.63 -3.74 9.93
CA ALA A 55 10.58 -2.29 10.14
C ALA A 55 10.30 -1.51 8.85
N ARG A 56 10.73 -2.01 7.67
CA ARG A 56 10.40 -1.40 6.38
C ARG A 56 8.98 -1.67 5.92
N PHE A 57 8.42 -2.82 6.29
CA PHE A 57 7.06 -3.22 5.92
C PHE A 57 6.01 -2.63 6.83
N VAL A 58 6.32 -2.35 8.11
CA VAL A 58 5.37 -1.85 9.10
C VAL A 58 4.65 -0.56 8.63
N PRO A 59 5.33 0.48 8.11
CA PRO A 59 4.64 1.65 7.59
C PRO A 59 3.71 1.31 6.41
N VAL A 60 4.17 0.48 5.47
CA VAL A 60 3.35 0.05 4.32
C VAL A 60 2.10 -0.72 4.78
N ALA A 61 2.26 -1.61 5.77
CA ALA A 61 1.17 -2.38 6.33
C ALA A 61 0.21 -1.54 7.18
N LEU A 62 0.71 -0.56 7.93
CA LEU A 62 -0.11 0.31 8.79
C LEU A 62 -0.88 1.37 8.01
N TYR A 63 -0.33 1.86 6.90
CA TYR A 63 -0.96 2.91 6.08
C TYR A 63 -1.65 2.36 4.82
N GLY A 64 -1.42 1.09 4.47
CA GLY A 64 -1.99 0.43 3.30
C GLY A 64 -3.50 0.16 3.41
N ASP A 65 -4.04 0.07 4.64
CA ASP A 65 -5.42 -0.34 4.88
C ASP A 65 -6.48 0.55 4.20
N LEU A 66 -6.14 1.80 3.89
CA LEU A 66 -7.06 2.76 3.28
C LEU A 66 -6.75 3.03 1.80
N VAL A 67 -5.68 2.46 1.23
CA VAL A 67 -5.27 2.74 -0.15
C VAL A 67 -6.40 2.38 -1.12
N GLU A 68 -6.98 1.20 -0.99
CA GLU A 68 -8.10 0.76 -1.82
C GLU A 68 -9.35 1.64 -1.65
N ASP A 69 -9.62 2.08 -0.41
CA ASP A 69 -10.74 2.98 -0.11
C ASP A 69 -10.53 4.37 -0.78
N PHE A 70 -9.30 4.89 -0.81
CA PHE A 70 -8.95 6.14 -1.49
C PHE A 70 -8.93 6.00 -3.02
N LEU A 71 -8.42 4.90 -3.56
CA LEU A 71 -8.45 4.64 -5.02
C LEU A 71 -9.90 4.52 -5.49
N GLY A 72 -10.74 3.78 -4.77
CA GLY A 72 -12.17 3.70 -5.07
C GLY A 72 -12.87 5.06 -4.96
N LEU A 73 -12.46 5.94 -4.03
CA LEU A 73 -12.97 7.31 -3.98
C LEU A 73 -12.55 8.11 -5.21
N LEU A 74 -11.29 8.02 -5.64
CA LEU A 74 -10.78 8.70 -6.83
C LEU A 74 -11.54 8.28 -8.09
N GLU A 75 -11.83 6.99 -8.24
CA GLU A 75 -12.67 6.47 -9.33
C GLU A 75 -14.08 7.06 -9.29
N ARG A 76 -14.72 7.12 -8.11
CA ARG A 76 -16.04 7.76 -7.95
C ARG A 76 -16.02 9.27 -8.21
N CYS A 77 -14.86 9.92 -8.03
CA CYS A 77 -14.63 11.30 -8.45
C CYS A 77 -14.34 11.46 -9.95
N GLY A 78 -14.39 10.38 -10.73
CA GLY A 78 -14.10 10.40 -12.17
C GLY A 78 -12.63 10.61 -12.48
N GLY A 79 -11.72 10.28 -11.56
CA GLY A 79 -10.29 10.52 -11.72
C GLY A 79 -9.87 11.99 -11.55
N ASP A 80 -10.80 12.88 -11.19
CA ASP A 80 -10.50 14.29 -10.96
C ASP A 80 -9.88 14.49 -9.56
N PHE A 81 -8.58 14.77 -9.54
CA PHE A 81 -7.84 15.03 -8.31
C PHE A 81 -8.36 16.23 -7.52
N ARG A 82 -8.89 17.27 -8.17
CA ARG A 82 -9.44 18.44 -7.46
C ARG A 82 -10.68 18.05 -6.67
N ARG A 83 -11.61 17.33 -7.31
CA ARG A 83 -12.82 16.79 -6.64
C ARG A 83 -12.47 15.79 -5.56
N PHE A 84 -11.51 14.91 -5.82
CA PHE A 84 -10.98 13.97 -4.84
C PHE A 84 -10.45 14.68 -3.60
N TYR A 85 -9.57 15.68 -3.74
CA TYR A 85 -9.02 16.39 -2.59
C TYR A 85 -10.09 17.17 -1.81
N ALA A 86 -11.05 17.79 -2.50
CA ALA A 86 -12.17 18.46 -1.85
C ALA A 86 -13.03 17.47 -1.03
N GLU A 87 -13.31 16.29 -1.58
CA GLU A 87 -14.09 15.25 -0.89
C GLU A 87 -13.32 14.64 0.28
N VAL A 88 -12.02 14.36 0.13
CA VAL A 88 -11.15 13.89 1.21
C VAL A 88 -11.06 14.94 2.33
N ALA A 89 -10.97 16.23 1.99
CA ALA A 89 -10.98 17.30 2.98
C ALA A 89 -12.33 17.37 3.74
N ARG A 90 -13.46 17.16 3.04
CA ARG A 90 -14.78 17.06 3.67
C ARG A 90 -14.86 15.88 4.65
N ILE A 91 -14.43 14.69 4.22
CA ILE A 91 -14.38 13.49 5.07
C ILE A 91 -13.43 13.70 6.25
N GLY A 92 -12.30 14.38 6.03
CA GLY A 92 -11.31 14.69 7.06
C GLY A 92 -11.84 15.57 8.20
N ARG A 93 -12.93 16.33 7.97
CA ARG A 93 -13.60 17.13 9.02
C ARG A 93 -14.55 16.32 9.90
N LEU A 94 -14.89 15.08 9.53
CA LEU A 94 -15.73 14.21 10.36
C LEU A 94 -14.97 13.70 11.60
N PRO A 95 -15.68 13.26 12.65
CA PRO A 95 -15.08 12.53 13.77
C PRO A 95 -14.27 11.33 13.29
N ARG A 96 -13.13 11.05 13.94
CA ARG A 96 -12.17 10.01 13.49
C ARG A 96 -12.83 8.64 13.27
N ALA A 97 -13.79 8.28 14.10
CA ALA A 97 -14.50 7.00 14.03
C ALA A 97 -15.39 6.87 12.77
N GLU A 98 -15.84 7.98 12.21
CA GLU A 98 -16.77 8.01 11.07
C GLU A 98 -16.06 8.03 9.72
N ARG A 99 -14.82 8.54 9.68
CA ARG A 99 -14.05 8.74 8.43
C ARG A 99 -13.91 7.47 7.59
N PRO A 100 -13.59 6.28 8.14
CA PRO A 100 -13.44 5.08 7.31
C PRO A 100 -14.73 4.69 6.59
N THR A 101 -15.87 4.77 7.28
CA THR A 101 -17.17 4.47 6.68
C THR A 101 -17.58 5.54 5.66
N ALA A 102 -17.32 6.82 5.96
CA ALA A 102 -17.58 7.90 5.03
C ALA A 102 -16.72 7.81 3.75
N LEU A 103 -15.44 7.44 3.89
CA LEU A 103 -14.52 7.21 2.77
C LEU A 103 -15.04 6.10 1.86
N ARG A 104 -15.48 4.96 2.42
CA ARG A 104 -16.03 3.84 1.65
C ARG A 104 -17.33 4.15 0.93
N ARG A 105 -18.20 4.98 1.52
CA ARG A 105 -19.57 5.22 1.02
C ARG A 105 -19.75 6.50 0.23
N SER A 106 -18.77 7.40 0.24
CA SER A 106 -18.90 8.70 -0.44
C SER A 106 -19.04 8.51 -1.96
N ALA A 107 -20.10 9.08 -2.54
CA ALA A 107 -20.32 9.12 -3.99
C ALA A 107 -19.57 10.28 -4.68
N CYS A 108 -18.52 10.83 -4.05
CA CYS A 108 -17.80 12.02 -4.51
C CYS A 108 -18.71 13.23 -4.79
N THR A 109 -19.36 13.71 -3.74
CA THR A 109 -20.29 14.84 -3.78
C THR A 109 -19.62 16.21 -3.89
N ALA A 110 -18.29 16.27 -3.84
CA ALA A 110 -17.56 17.51 -4.00
C ALA A 110 -17.88 18.15 -5.37
N PRO A 111 -18.30 19.43 -5.38
CA PRO A 111 -18.63 20.14 -6.60
C PRO A 111 -17.39 20.29 -7.48
N THR A 112 -17.60 20.24 -8.80
CA THR A 112 -16.63 20.71 -9.77
C THR A 112 -16.55 22.24 -9.64
N PRO A 113 -15.36 22.85 -9.56
CA PRO A 113 -15.24 24.30 -9.57
C PRO A 113 -15.71 24.91 -10.89
#